data_AF-A0A9X7MX68-F1
#
_entry.id   AF-A0A9X7MX68-F1
#
_cell.length_a   1.000
_cell.length_b   1.000
_cell.length_c   1.000
_cell.angle_alpha   90.00
_cell.angle_beta   90.00
_cell.angle_gamma   90.00
#
_symmetry.space_group_name_H-M   'P 1'
#
loop_
_entity.id
_entity.type
_entity.pdbx_description
1 polymer ?
#
loop_
_entity_poly.entity_id
_entity_poly.type
_entity_poly.pdbx_seq_one_letter_code
_entity_poly.pdbx_strand_id
1 'polypeptide(L)'
;MLKGLAITPPVLGRISIGKVVEKNGKRLPEKDDQFTITSQVQLRDGWIHHPIDEELRKSQGGKIRSIPIRLLFNSPDLNFRAEYCLFDRQSGRPICVGNGETCKRRGKESIDSLPCPSPDGCSLAKGGACKPYGRLNVVIGDEDALGSFVFRTTGFNSIRTLAARLQYLQAISGDRLAYLPLALRLRGKSTRQSHGSPIFYVDITVRSGLSIETALQHARETDEVRQASGFDQQALDAAARLGFANGAFEDSEDEGDAIVDEFFPEPAVAMTKAPTPADEPISASSRPTLSTLLRERAEARNQQPTI
;
A
#
# COMPACT_ATOMS: atom_id res chain seq x y z
N MET A 1 24.10 -14.87 10.69
CA MET A 1 22.70 -14.38 10.59
C MET A 1 21.81 -15.34 11.37
N LEU A 2 20.80 -14.81 12.08
CA LEU A 2 19.78 -15.65 12.73
C LEU A 2 18.97 -16.37 11.65
N LYS A 3 19.01 -17.70 11.62
CA LYS A 3 18.20 -18.46 10.66
C LYS A 3 16.72 -18.29 10.99
N GLY A 4 15.90 -18.07 9.97
CA GLY A 4 14.44 -17.93 10.13
C GLY A 4 13.94 -16.49 10.33
N LEU A 5 14.84 -15.49 10.37
CA LEU A 5 14.47 -14.08 10.47
C LEU A 5 14.56 -13.38 9.11
N ALA A 6 13.44 -12.91 8.57
CA ALA A 6 13.46 -12.14 7.33
C ALA A 6 14.21 -10.83 7.57
N ILE A 7 15.19 -10.53 6.71
CA ILE A 7 15.93 -9.26 6.74
C ILE A 7 15.29 -8.38 5.67
N THR A 8 14.47 -7.43 6.14
CA THR A 8 13.75 -6.47 5.30
C THR A 8 14.46 -5.11 5.35
N PRO A 9 14.23 -4.22 4.37
CA PRO A 9 14.74 -2.85 4.43
C PRO A 9 14.27 -2.15 5.72
N PRO A 10 15.13 -1.36 6.38
CA PRO A 10 14.73 -0.58 7.54
C PRO A 10 13.53 0.30 7.19
N VAL A 11 12.45 0.16 7.95
CA VAL A 11 11.27 1.01 7.79
C VAL A 11 11.50 2.28 8.61
N LEU A 12 11.13 3.44 8.08
CA LEU A 12 11.18 4.74 8.75
C LEU A 12 9.78 5.25 9.06
N GLY A 13 8.80 4.82 8.26
CA GLY A 13 7.42 5.21 8.42
C GLY A 13 6.48 4.39 7.57
N ARG A 14 5.19 4.71 7.69
CA ARG A 14 4.09 4.02 7.03
C ARG A 14 3.39 4.97 6.09
N ILE A 15 2.90 4.43 4.98
CA ILE A 15 1.99 5.12 4.06
C ILE A 15 0.64 4.40 4.14
N SER A 16 -0.44 5.15 4.29
CA SER A 16 -1.80 4.60 4.28
C SER A 16 -2.72 5.39 3.35
N ILE A 17 -3.80 4.74 2.90
CA ILE A 17 -4.91 5.36 2.16
C ILE A 17 -6.23 5.05 2.87
N GLY A 18 -6.40 5.64 4.05
CA GLY A 18 -7.51 5.34 4.96
C GLY A 18 -7.15 5.61 6.40
N LYS A 19 -8.18 5.67 7.24
CA LYS A 19 -8.06 5.81 8.69
C LYS A 19 -9.00 4.84 9.39
N VAL A 20 -8.67 4.46 10.62
CA VAL A 20 -9.62 3.77 11.49
C VAL A 20 -10.46 4.83 12.18
N VAL A 21 -11.79 4.73 12.07
CA VAL A 21 -12.73 5.61 12.77
C VAL A 21 -13.51 4.81 13.80
N GLU A 22 -13.72 5.40 14.97
CA GLU A 22 -14.62 4.83 15.95
C GLU A 22 -16.04 5.31 15.68
N LYS A 23 -16.96 4.38 15.40
CA LYS A 23 -18.39 4.64 15.25
C LYS A 23 -19.15 3.72 16.18
N ASN A 24 -19.89 4.30 17.12
CA ASN A 24 -20.69 3.57 18.11
C ASN A 24 -19.89 2.54 18.94
N GLY A 25 -18.69 2.94 19.43
CA GLY A 25 -17.81 2.06 20.21
C GLY A 25 -17.11 0.96 19.40
N LYS A 26 -17.19 1.03 18.06
CA LYS A 26 -16.55 0.07 17.14
C LYS A 26 -15.54 0.76 16.25
N ARG A 27 -14.32 0.20 16.17
CA ARG A 27 -13.26 0.66 15.26
C ARG A 27 -13.50 0.08 13.87
N LEU A 28 -13.76 0.95 12.89
CA LEU A 28 -14.05 0.59 11.51
C LEU A 28 -13.03 1.23 10.57
N PRO A 29 -12.49 0.50 9.59
CA PRO A 29 -11.64 1.10 8.57
C PRO A 29 -12.49 1.94 7.62
N GLU A 30 -12.12 3.21 7.47
CA GLU A 30 -12.68 4.15 6.52
C GLU A 30 -11.65 4.44 5.43
N LYS A 31 -12.00 4.11 4.17
CA LYS A 31 -11.15 4.43 3.03
C LYS A 31 -11.18 5.94 2.82
N ASP A 32 -10.01 6.55 2.89
CA ASP A 32 -9.82 7.97 2.67
C ASP A 32 -9.45 8.21 1.21
N ASP A 33 -9.67 9.43 0.74
CA ASP A 33 -9.28 9.86 -0.59
C ASP A 33 -7.90 10.52 -0.59
N GLN A 34 -7.04 10.26 0.39
CA GLN A 34 -5.70 10.85 0.44
C GLN A 34 -4.70 9.87 1.04
N PHE A 35 -3.43 10.12 0.78
CA PHE A 35 -2.35 9.50 1.53
C PHE A 35 -2.22 10.13 2.91
N THR A 36 -1.78 9.31 3.87
CA THR A 36 -1.23 9.76 5.14
C THR A 36 0.13 9.10 5.33
N ILE A 37 1.12 9.88 5.78
CA ILE A 37 2.46 9.39 6.10
C ILE A 37 2.69 9.52 7.61
N THR A 38 3.04 8.43 8.25
CA THR A 38 3.28 8.38 9.70
C THR A 38 4.67 7.84 10.00
N SER A 39 5.21 8.18 11.15
CA SER A 39 6.39 7.51 11.72
C SER A 39 6.05 6.07 12.15
N GLN A 40 7.04 5.38 12.70
CA GLN A 40 6.87 4.10 13.39
C GLN A 40 6.43 4.23 14.86
N VAL A 41 6.13 5.44 15.34
CA VAL A 41 5.69 5.64 16.73
C VAL A 41 4.17 5.69 16.77
N GLN A 42 3.59 4.79 17.57
CA GLN A 42 2.16 4.74 17.85
C GLN A 42 1.90 5.17 19.30
N LEU A 43 1.04 6.16 19.48
CA LEU A 43 0.49 6.59 20.76
C LEU A 43 -0.93 6.03 20.94
N ARG A 44 -1.53 6.26 22.11
CA ARG A 44 -2.93 5.87 22.39
C ARG A 44 -3.92 6.43 21.36
N ASP A 45 -3.66 7.64 20.88
CA ASP A 45 -4.53 8.35 19.93
C ASP A 45 -4.20 8.04 18.46
N GLY A 46 -3.23 7.13 18.21
CA GLY A 46 -2.85 6.68 16.87
C GLY A 46 -1.39 6.92 16.52
N TRP A 47 -1.08 6.73 15.23
CA TRP A 47 0.26 6.89 14.68
C TRP A 47 0.65 8.37 14.60
N ILE A 48 1.88 8.70 15.01
CA ILE A 48 2.40 10.07 14.90
C ILE A 48 2.72 10.36 13.44
N HIS A 49 2.19 11.47 12.90
CA HIS A 49 2.49 11.94 11.55
C HIS A 49 3.99 12.17 11.34
N HIS A 50 4.51 11.75 10.19
CA HIS A 50 5.88 12.04 9.80
C HIS A 50 5.97 13.51 9.33
N PRO A 51 7.06 14.25 9.57
CA PRO A 51 7.20 15.64 9.11
C PRO A 51 6.88 15.84 7.60
N ILE A 52 7.31 14.88 6.77
CA ILE A 52 7.00 14.86 5.32
C ILE A 52 5.49 14.87 5.00
N ASP A 53 4.64 14.33 5.88
CA ASP A 53 3.18 14.42 5.69
C ASP A 53 2.74 15.88 5.63
N GLU A 54 3.19 16.69 6.59
CA GLU A 54 2.84 18.10 6.69
C GLU A 54 3.36 18.90 5.49
N GLU A 55 4.60 18.62 5.05
CA GLU A 55 5.21 19.26 3.88
C GLU A 55 4.43 18.96 2.59
N LEU A 56 4.12 17.68 2.35
CA LEU A 56 3.36 17.27 1.17
C LEU A 56 1.92 17.80 1.22
N ARG A 57 1.33 17.87 2.41
CA ARG A 57 -0.01 18.41 2.62
C ARG A 57 -0.07 19.89 2.30
N LYS A 58 0.91 20.68 2.76
CA LYS A 58 1.03 22.11 2.45
C LYS A 58 1.22 22.34 0.95
N SER A 59 2.17 21.63 0.33
CA SER A 59 2.47 21.78 -1.10
C SER A 59 1.32 21.36 -2.03
N GLN A 60 0.45 20.45 -1.60
CA GLN A 60 -0.70 19.97 -2.39
C GLN A 60 -2.03 20.64 -1.99
N GLY A 61 -2.00 21.66 -1.13
CA GLY A 61 -3.19 22.42 -0.74
C GLY A 61 -4.19 21.61 0.09
N GLY A 62 -3.71 20.72 0.96
CA GLY A 62 -4.47 20.10 2.04
C GLY A 62 -4.64 18.58 1.95
N LYS A 63 -4.71 18.00 0.76
CA LYS A 63 -4.84 16.54 0.57
C LYS A 63 -3.67 15.99 -0.22
N ILE A 64 -2.98 14.99 0.33
CA ILE A 64 -1.86 14.33 -0.33
C ILE A 64 -2.42 13.34 -1.36
N ARG A 65 -2.23 13.62 -2.65
CA ARG A 65 -2.68 12.78 -3.77
C ARG A 65 -1.53 12.15 -4.54
N SER A 66 -0.33 12.69 -4.36
CA SER A 66 0.89 12.22 -4.97
C SER A 66 2.01 12.23 -3.95
N ILE A 67 2.79 11.16 -3.87
CA ILE A 67 4.02 11.12 -3.06
C ILE A 67 5.18 10.89 -4.03
N PRO A 68 6.12 11.84 -4.21
CA PRO A 68 7.35 11.58 -4.94
C PRO A 68 8.13 10.48 -4.22
N ILE A 69 8.51 9.44 -4.95
CA ILE A 69 9.23 8.29 -4.40
C ILE A 69 10.47 7.96 -5.23
N ARG A 70 11.34 7.15 -4.64
CA ARG A 70 12.33 6.30 -5.32
C ARG A 70 12.13 4.86 -4.86
N LEU A 71 12.75 3.92 -5.56
CA LEU A 71 12.77 2.51 -5.18
C LEU A 71 14.19 2.13 -4.73
N LEU A 72 14.29 1.17 -3.82
CA LEU A 72 15.59 0.71 -3.30
C LEU A 72 16.27 -0.26 -4.26
N PHE A 73 15.47 -1.06 -4.96
CA PHE A 73 15.95 -2.19 -5.76
C PHE A 73 15.53 -2.08 -7.21
N ASN A 74 16.30 -2.69 -8.12
CA ASN A 74 15.92 -2.80 -9.52
C ASN A 74 14.86 -3.89 -9.73
N SER A 75 14.90 -4.96 -8.94
CA SER A 75 13.88 -6.01 -8.98
C SER A 75 12.53 -5.54 -8.39
N PRO A 76 11.41 -5.69 -9.13
CA PRO A 76 10.06 -5.40 -8.64
C PRO A 76 9.71 -6.12 -7.36
N ASP A 77 10.02 -7.41 -7.27
CA ASP A 77 9.61 -8.28 -6.15
C ASP A 77 10.34 -7.94 -4.84
N LEU A 78 11.50 -7.27 -4.91
CA LEU A 78 12.20 -6.76 -3.73
C LEU A 78 11.56 -5.48 -3.18
N ASN A 79 10.90 -4.70 -4.04
CA ASN A 79 10.20 -3.49 -3.63
C ASN A 79 8.76 -3.79 -3.23
N PHE A 80 8.04 -4.59 -4.03
CA PHE A 80 6.62 -4.92 -3.83
C PHE A 80 6.39 -6.42 -3.77
N ARG A 81 5.98 -6.90 -2.59
CA ARG A 81 5.69 -8.30 -2.33
C ARG A 81 4.19 -8.46 -2.18
N ALA A 82 3.60 -9.35 -2.96
CA ALA A 82 2.17 -9.61 -2.94
C ALA A 82 1.91 -11.11 -2.75
N GLU A 83 1.31 -11.47 -1.62
CA GLU A 83 1.13 -12.85 -1.20
C GLU A 83 -0.30 -13.06 -0.69
N TYR A 84 -0.79 -14.30 -0.70
CA TYR A 84 -1.99 -14.68 0.01
C TYR A 84 -1.67 -14.92 1.48
N CYS A 85 -2.22 -14.10 2.35
CA CYS A 85 -1.98 -14.18 3.79
C CYS A 85 -3.25 -14.56 4.54
N LEU A 86 -3.09 -15.44 5.53
CA LEU A 86 -4.06 -15.77 6.56
C LEU A 86 -3.44 -15.38 7.91
N PHE A 87 -4.08 -14.47 8.61
CA PHE A 87 -3.65 -14.00 9.93
C PHE A 87 -4.54 -14.56 11.03
N ASP A 88 -3.96 -14.74 12.21
CA ASP A 88 -4.71 -15.00 13.42
C ASP A 88 -5.49 -13.75 13.85
N ARG A 89 -6.76 -13.91 14.21
CA ARG A 89 -7.65 -12.78 14.51
C ARG A 89 -7.31 -12.09 15.83
N GLN A 90 -6.72 -12.81 16.78
CA GLN A 90 -6.46 -12.29 18.12
C GLN A 90 -5.09 -11.62 18.19
N SER A 91 -4.09 -12.23 17.56
CA SER A 91 -2.70 -11.80 17.65
C SER A 91 -2.19 -11.05 16.41
N GLY A 92 -2.94 -11.07 15.30
CA GLY A 92 -2.49 -10.51 14.02
C GLY A 92 -1.30 -11.26 13.40
N ARG A 93 -0.90 -12.41 13.97
CA ARG A 93 0.27 -13.17 13.51
C ARG A 93 -0.05 -13.97 12.25
N PRO A 94 0.89 -14.07 11.29
CA PRO A 94 0.67 -14.88 10.09
C PRO A 94 0.60 -16.37 10.46
N ILE A 95 -0.54 -16.98 10.14
CA ILE A 95 -0.78 -18.43 10.21
C ILE A 95 -0.30 -19.10 8.93
N CYS A 96 -0.56 -18.48 7.78
CA CYS A 96 -0.22 -19.03 6.47
C CYS A 96 0.07 -17.91 5.48
N VAL A 97 1.19 -18.01 4.75
CA VAL A 97 1.55 -17.09 3.67
C VAL A 97 1.88 -17.93 2.44
N GLY A 98 1.28 -17.62 1.29
CA GLY A 98 1.47 -18.40 0.07
C GLY A 98 1.29 -17.61 -1.21
N ASN A 99 1.65 -18.22 -2.33
CA ASN A 99 1.65 -17.58 -3.65
C ASN A 99 0.58 -18.15 -4.60
N GLY A 100 -0.30 -19.04 -4.12
CA GLY A 100 -1.29 -19.72 -4.96
C GLY A 100 -0.76 -21.00 -5.63
N GLU A 101 0.47 -21.41 -5.32
CA GLU A 101 1.04 -22.71 -5.68
C GLU A 101 1.59 -23.43 -4.44
N THR A 102 2.35 -22.72 -3.61
CA THR A 102 2.90 -23.19 -2.33
C THR A 102 2.65 -22.18 -1.22
N CYS A 103 2.67 -22.63 0.03
CA CYS A 103 2.58 -21.77 1.20
C CYS A 103 3.49 -22.24 2.34
N LYS A 104 3.92 -21.29 3.16
CA LYS A 104 4.50 -21.51 4.48
C LYS A 104 3.39 -21.40 5.51
N ARG A 105 3.19 -22.45 6.30
CA ARG A 105 2.14 -22.52 7.31
C ARG A 105 2.71 -22.81 8.69
N ARG A 106 2.26 -22.06 9.68
CA ARG A 106 2.55 -22.30 11.08
C ARG A 106 1.76 -23.52 11.56
N GLY A 107 2.47 -24.63 11.80
CA GLY A 107 1.95 -25.81 12.49
C GLY A 107 2.07 -25.67 14.00
N LYS A 108 1.86 -26.77 14.74
CA LYS A 108 1.96 -26.77 16.21
C LYS A 108 3.40 -26.61 16.71
N GLU A 109 4.37 -27.15 15.96
CA GLU A 109 5.78 -27.24 16.39
C GLU A 109 6.77 -26.69 15.33
N SER A 110 6.34 -26.58 14.08
CA SER A 110 7.18 -26.17 12.94
C SER A 110 6.44 -25.26 11.97
N ILE A 111 7.20 -24.62 11.08
CA ILE A 111 6.67 -23.97 9.88
C ILE A 111 6.84 -24.93 8.73
N ASP A 112 5.72 -25.38 8.17
CA ASP A 112 5.70 -26.39 7.11
C ASP A 112 5.50 -25.75 5.73
N SER A 113 6.08 -26.36 4.70
CA SER A 113 5.86 -25.98 3.30
C SER A 113 4.82 -26.90 2.69
N LEU A 114 3.71 -26.34 2.22
CA LEU A 114 2.55 -27.09 1.76
C LEU A 114 2.07 -26.58 0.39
N PRO A 115 1.33 -27.36 -0.40
CA PRO A 115 0.62 -26.86 -1.57
C PRO A 115 -0.41 -25.79 -1.19
N CYS A 116 -0.52 -24.74 -1.99
CA CYS A 116 -1.47 -23.65 -1.82
C CYS A 116 -2.44 -23.63 -3.01
N PRO A 117 -3.67 -24.13 -2.91
CA PRO A 117 -4.62 -24.16 -4.03
C PRO A 117 -5.31 -22.80 -4.27
N SER A 118 -4.65 -21.68 -3.92
CA SER A 118 -5.21 -20.33 -3.81
C SER A 118 -6.37 -20.21 -2.80
N PRO A 119 -6.86 -18.99 -2.47
CA PRO A 119 -7.99 -18.82 -1.56
C PRO A 119 -9.27 -19.55 -2.00
N ASP A 120 -9.52 -19.67 -3.30
CA ASP A 120 -10.77 -20.28 -3.81
C ASP A 120 -10.84 -21.79 -3.55
N GLY A 121 -9.69 -22.48 -3.55
CA GLY A 121 -9.58 -23.92 -3.30
C GLY A 121 -9.15 -24.30 -1.88
N CYS A 122 -8.81 -23.33 -1.03
CA CYS A 122 -8.20 -23.60 0.28
C CYS A 122 -9.26 -23.70 1.39
N SER A 123 -9.27 -24.83 2.10
CA SER A 123 -10.19 -25.06 3.23
C SER A 123 -10.02 -24.06 4.39
N LEU A 124 -8.82 -23.50 4.55
CA LEU A 124 -8.52 -22.47 5.56
C LEU A 124 -8.94 -21.06 5.13
N ALA A 125 -9.19 -20.85 3.84
CA ALA A 125 -9.59 -19.56 3.29
C ALA A 125 -11.11 -19.31 3.35
N LYS A 126 -11.88 -20.28 3.87
CA LYS A 126 -13.35 -20.20 4.02
C LYS A 126 -13.77 -18.87 4.67
N GLY A 127 -14.82 -18.27 4.11
CA GLY A 127 -15.31 -16.95 4.56
C GLY A 127 -14.39 -15.78 4.25
N GLY A 128 -13.44 -15.94 3.30
CA GLY A 128 -12.51 -14.89 2.90
C GLY A 128 -11.42 -14.61 3.95
N ALA A 129 -11.07 -15.61 4.76
CA ALA A 129 -10.07 -15.47 5.82
C ALA A 129 -8.64 -15.30 5.26
N CYS A 130 -8.36 -15.89 4.09
CA CYS A 130 -7.11 -15.71 3.36
C CYS A 130 -7.30 -14.67 2.25
N LYS A 131 -6.50 -13.62 2.24
CA LYS A 131 -6.64 -12.47 1.32
C LYS A 131 -5.30 -12.14 0.67
N PRO A 132 -5.28 -11.57 -0.55
CA PRO A 132 -4.06 -11.01 -1.10
C PRO A 132 -3.61 -9.82 -0.24
N TYR A 133 -2.31 -9.74 0.03
CA TYR A 133 -1.67 -8.73 0.86
C TYR A 133 -0.42 -8.22 0.18
N GLY A 134 -0.40 -6.92 -0.12
CA GLY A 134 0.73 -6.24 -0.74
C GLY A 134 1.53 -5.44 0.28
N ARG A 135 2.85 -5.59 0.28
CA ARG A 135 3.81 -4.77 1.02
C ARG A 135 4.73 -4.08 0.01
N LEU A 136 4.60 -2.76 -0.12
CA LEU A 136 5.45 -1.93 -0.98
C LEU A 136 6.40 -1.11 -0.12
N ASN A 137 7.71 -1.29 -0.29
CA ASN A 137 8.74 -0.42 0.27
C ASN A 137 9.17 0.61 -0.77
N VAL A 138 9.19 1.88 -0.37
CA VAL A 138 9.62 3.02 -1.19
C VAL A 138 10.53 3.92 -0.39
N VAL A 139 11.35 4.74 -1.05
CA VAL A 139 12.09 5.82 -0.39
C VAL A 139 11.37 7.13 -0.65
N ILE A 140 11.23 7.96 0.39
CA ILE A 140 10.70 9.33 0.29
C ILE A 140 11.77 10.29 0.78
N GLY A 141 12.08 11.32 0.00
CA GLY A 141 13.17 12.25 0.32
C GLY A 141 14.55 11.61 0.18
N ASP A 142 15.57 12.26 0.77
CA ASP A 142 16.98 11.87 0.65
C ASP A 142 17.69 11.79 2.01
N GLU A 143 16.95 11.75 3.12
CA GLU A 143 17.51 11.75 4.49
C GLU A 143 18.26 10.45 4.83
N ASP A 144 17.72 9.31 4.40
CA ASP A 144 18.32 7.99 4.59
C ASP A 144 18.39 7.26 3.24
N ALA A 145 19.59 6.83 2.85
CA ALA A 145 19.84 6.18 1.58
C ALA A 145 19.26 4.75 1.50
N LEU A 146 19.09 4.07 2.64
CA LEU A 146 18.66 2.67 2.73
C LEU A 146 17.36 2.49 3.53
N GLY A 147 16.89 3.54 4.20
CA GLY A 147 15.60 3.57 4.85
C GLY A 147 14.43 3.62 3.88
N SER A 148 13.28 3.08 4.30
CA SER A 148 12.08 2.94 3.46
C SER A 148 10.80 3.29 4.20
N PHE A 149 9.79 3.69 3.45
CA PHE A 149 8.41 3.80 3.90
C PHE A 149 7.62 2.63 3.35
N VAL A 150 6.79 2.02 4.18
CA VAL A 150 6.00 0.85 3.80
C VAL A 150 4.55 1.22 3.55
N PHE A 151 4.04 0.87 2.37
CA PHE A 151 2.63 0.89 2.01
C PHE A 151 2.07 -0.53 2.03
N ARG A 152 1.08 -0.77 2.90
CA ARG A 152 0.38 -2.05 3.05
C ARG A 152 -1.01 -1.97 2.44
N THR A 153 -1.44 -3.02 1.76
CA THR A 153 -2.79 -3.07 1.20
C THR A 153 -3.31 -4.48 0.98
N THR A 154 -4.56 -4.70 1.36
CA THR A 154 -5.38 -5.85 0.92
C THR A 154 -6.18 -5.56 -0.37
N GLY A 155 -6.04 -4.36 -0.93
CA GLY A 155 -6.83 -3.89 -2.07
C GLY A 155 -6.35 -4.47 -3.39
N PHE A 156 -7.10 -5.41 -3.96
CA PHE A 156 -6.79 -6.06 -5.25
C PHE A 156 -6.43 -5.08 -6.38
N ASN A 157 -7.08 -3.91 -6.43
CA ASN A 157 -6.83 -2.91 -7.46
C ASN A 157 -5.46 -2.23 -7.31
N SER A 158 -5.05 -1.92 -6.08
CA SER A 158 -3.71 -1.42 -5.81
C SER A 158 -2.69 -2.51 -6.13
N ILE A 159 -2.88 -3.74 -5.61
CA ILE A 159 -1.94 -4.85 -5.81
C ILE A 159 -1.67 -5.11 -7.28
N ARG A 160 -2.73 -5.31 -8.08
CA ARG A 160 -2.60 -5.59 -9.51
C ARG A 160 -1.94 -4.43 -10.27
N THR A 161 -2.31 -3.19 -9.93
CA THR A 161 -1.76 -2.02 -10.63
C THR A 161 -0.29 -1.83 -10.31
N LEU A 162 0.08 -1.92 -9.04
CA LEU A 162 1.47 -1.79 -8.58
C LEU A 162 2.36 -2.86 -9.19
N ALA A 163 1.94 -4.13 -9.14
CA ALA A 163 2.69 -5.24 -9.74
C ALA A 163 2.95 -5.01 -11.24
N ALA A 164 1.91 -4.70 -12.01
CA ALA A 164 2.04 -4.45 -13.45
C ALA A 164 2.93 -3.24 -13.74
N ARG A 165 2.74 -2.13 -13.01
CA ARG A 165 3.55 -0.91 -13.20
C ARG A 165 5.02 -1.15 -12.93
N LEU A 166 5.36 -1.83 -11.85
CA LEU A 166 6.75 -2.10 -11.49
C LEU A 166 7.43 -3.01 -12.53
N GLN A 167 6.77 -4.08 -12.96
CA GLN A 167 7.28 -4.96 -14.01
C GLN A 167 7.49 -4.21 -15.33
N TYR A 168 6.53 -3.40 -15.76
CA TYR A 168 6.65 -2.66 -17.01
C TYR A 168 7.72 -1.58 -16.94
N LEU A 169 7.80 -0.84 -15.82
CA LEU A 169 8.81 0.20 -15.62
C LEU A 169 10.23 -0.39 -15.55
N GLN A 170 10.42 -1.55 -14.92
CA GLN A 170 11.69 -2.27 -14.96
C GLN A 170 12.07 -2.65 -16.39
N ALA A 171 11.14 -3.24 -17.15
CA ALA A 171 11.39 -3.69 -18.51
C ALA A 171 11.81 -2.54 -19.44
N ILE A 172 11.07 -1.42 -19.44
CA ILE A 172 11.37 -0.29 -20.32
C ILE A 172 12.60 0.53 -19.88
N SER A 173 12.99 0.46 -18.60
CA SER A 173 14.20 1.13 -18.10
C SER A 173 15.49 0.35 -18.31
N GLY A 174 15.39 -0.90 -18.76
CA GLY A 174 16.55 -1.78 -18.89
C GLY A 174 17.17 -2.10 -17.54
N ASP A 175 16.33 -2.55 -16.60
CA ASP A 175 16.70 -2.91 -15.23
C ASP A 175 17.27 -1.76 -14.40
N ARG A 176 16.69 -0.56 -14.53
CA ARG A 176 17.05 0.67 -13.80
C ARG A 176 15.91 1.20 -12.94
N LEU A 177 15.07 0.31 -12.42
CA LEU A 177 13.86 0.67 -11.71
C LEU A 177 14.14 1.54 -10.46
N ALA A 178 15.24 1.30 -9.74
CA ALA A 178 15.65 2.08 -8.56
C ALA A 178 15.95 3.56 -8.89
N TYR A 179 16.34 3.85 -10.14
CA TYR A 179 16.77 5.16 -10.60
C TYR A 179 15.67 5.98 -11.27
N LEU A 180 14.49 5.40 -11.48
CA LEU A 180 13.38 6.11 -12.10
C LEU A 180 12.80 7.18 -11.15
N PRO A 181 12.56 8.41 -11.65
CA PRO A 181 11.85 9.44 -10.89
C PRO A 181 10.35 9.12 -10.83
N LEU A 182 9.93 8.38 -9.80
CA LEU A 182 8.58 7.88 -9.64
C LEU A 182 7.74 8.69 -8.62
N ALA A 183 6.44 8.45 -8.66
CA ALA A 183 5.48 8.94 -7.68
C ALA A 183 4.37 7.90 -7.44
N LEU A 184 4.01 7.70 -6.17
CA LEU A 184 2.72 7.09 -5.82
C LEU A 184 1.62 8.08 -6.13
N ARG A 185 0.55 7.63 -6.78
CA ARG A 185 -0.63 8.44 -7.08
C ARG A 185 -1.89 7.73 -6.65
N LEU A 186 -2.82 8.50 -6.09
CA LEU A 186 -4.15 7.99 -5.78
C LEU A 186 -5.04 8.11 -7.01
N ARG A 187 -5.68 6.99 -7.39
CA ARG A 187 -6.61 6.92 -8.52
C ARG A 187 -8.01 6.56 -8.01
N GLY A 188 -9.03 7.21 -8.54
CA GLY A 188 -10.43 6.86 -8.30
C GLY A 188 -10.97 5.95 -9.41
N LYS A 189 -11.77 4.95 -9.05
CA LYS A 189 -12.63 4.22 -9.99
C LYS A 189 -13.93 3.80 -9.32
N SER A 190 -14.94 3.48 -10.10
CA SER A 190 -16.16 2.79 -9.63
C SER A 190 -16.15 1.36 -10.14
N THR A 191 -16.73 0.43 -9.37
CA THR A 191 -16.83 -0.99 -9.73
C THR A 191 -18.23 -1.51 -9.43
N ARG A 192 -18.62 -2.62 -10.04
CA ARG A 192 -19.90 -3.28 -9.74
C ARG A 192 -20.01 -3.66 -8.26
N GLN A 193 -18.91 -4.11 -7.66
CA GLN A 193 -18.82 -4.45 -6.23
C GLN A 193 -18.91 -3.23 -5.31
N SER A 194 -18.64 -2.02 -5.80
CA SER A 194 -18.79 -0.79 -5.00
C SER A 194 -20.17 -0.14 -5.14
N HIS A 195 -21.12 -0.79 -5.85
CA HIS A 195 -22.45 -0.24 -6.11
C HIS A 195 -22.43 1.20 -6.66
N GLY A 196 -21.45 1.51 -7.51
CA GLY A 196 -21.27 2.84 -8.08
C GLY A 196 -20.51 3.85 -7.20
N SER A 197 -20.22 3.53 -5.93
CA SER A 197 -19.41 4.40 -5.07
C SER A 197 -17.96 4.48 -5.56
N PRO A 198 -17.33 5.69 -5.57
CA PRO A 198 -15.91 5.83 -5.89
C PRO A 198 -15.06 5.05 -4.89
N ILE A 199 -14.14 4.25 -5.39
CA ILE A 199 -13.07 3.59 -4.64
C ILE A 199 -11.72 4.12 -5.06
N PHE A 200 -10.83 4.28 -4.09
CA PHE A 200 -9.46 4.73 -4.33
C PHE A 200 -8.49 3.55 -4.30
N TYR A 201 -7.48 3.62 -5.17
CA TYR A 201 -6.38 2.67 -5.23
C TYR A 201 -5.07 3.39 -5.55
N VAL A 202 -3.96 2.75 -5.22
CA VAL A 202 -2.62 3.31 -5.43
C VAL A 202 -2.06 2.82 -6.77
N ASP A 203 -1.48 3.77 -7.51
CA ASP A 203 -0.79 3.57 -8.79
C ASP A 203 0.64 4.12 -8.68
N ILE A 204 1.57 3.58 -9.47
CA ILE A 204 2.95 4.09 -9.60
C ILE A 204 3.13 4.62 -11.01
N THR A 205 3.64 5.84 -11.11
CA THR A 205 3.88 6.51 -12.38
C THR A 205 5.13 7.39 -12.30
N VAL A 206 5.66 7.82 -13.44
CA VAL A 206 6.68 8.89 -13.47
C VAL A 206 6.13 10.17 -12.84
N ARG A 207 7.02 10.95 -12.22
CA ARG A 207 6.68 12.23 -11.58
C ARG A 207 5.96 13.18 -12.54
N SER A 208 5.13 14.06 -11.99
CA SER A 208 4.35 15.01 -12.80
C SER A 208 5.28 15.94 -13.58
N GLY A 209 4.95 16.20 -14.84
CA GLY A 209 5.75 17.06 -15.71
C GLY A 209 6.91 16.38 -16.44
N LEU A 210 7.18 15.09 -16.18
CA LEU A 210 8.17 14.32 -16.93
C LEU A 210 7.48 13.42 -17.96
N SER A 211 8.03 13.39 -19.19
CA SER A 211 7.73 12.33 -20.15
C SER A 211 8.43 11.03 -19.73
N ILE A 212 8.01 9.90 -20.31
CA ILE A 212 8.66 8.63 -20.02
C ILE A 212 10.10 8.62 -20.54
N GLU A 213 10.35 9.22 -21.71
CA GLU A 213 11.67 9.34 -22.33
C GLU A 213 12.63 10.15 -21.45
N THR A 214 12.18 11.30 -20.93
CA THR A 214 13.00 12.11 -19.99
C THR A 214 13.28 11.34 -18.71
N ALA A 215 12.30 10.60 -18.17
CA ALA A 215 12.49 9.79 -16.97
C ALA A 215 13.50 8.65 -17.19
N LEU A 216 13.49 8.03 -18.37
CA LEU A 216 14.45 7.01 -18.76
C LEU A 216 15.86 7.57 -18.92
N GLN A 217 15.99 8.76 -19.51
CA GLN A 217 17.28 9.45 -19.62
C GLN A 217 17.84 9.80 -18.24
N HIS A 218 17.01 10.37 -17.36
CA HIS A 218 17.37 10.66 -15.98
C HIS A 218 17.83 9.41 -15.22
N ALA A 219 17.14 8.28 -15.40
CA ALA A 219 17.51 7.01 -14.77
C ALA A 219 18.89 6.51 -15.23
N ARG A 220 19.24 6.69 -16.51
CA ARG A 220 20.57 6.34 -17.03
C ARG A 220 21.66 7.22 -16.43
N GLU A 221 21.47 8.54 -16.44
CA GLU A 221 22.42 9.50 -15.88
C GLU A 221 22.64 9.26 -14.38
N THR A 222 21.56 8.97 -13.64
CA THR A 222 21.64 8.68 -12.21
C THR A 222 22.41 7.38 -11.94
N ASP A 223 22.16 6.33 -12.73
CA ASP A 223 22.88 5.05 -12.65
C ASP A 223 24.39 5.24 -12.92
N GLU A 224 24.76 6.01 -13.96
CA GLU A 224 26.16 6.32 -14.27
C GLU A 224 26.86 7.07 -13.13
N VAL A 225 26.21 8.09 -12.56
CA VAL A 225 26.76 8.85 -11.41
C VAL A 225 26.92 7.96 -10.18
N ARG A 226 25.95 7.08 -9.91
CA ARG A 226 26.00 6.13 -8.78
C ARG A 226 27.10 5.09 -8.95
N GLN A 227 27.25 4.54 -10.16
CA GLN A 227 28.33 3.60 -10.45
C GLN A 227 29.70 4.27 -10.30
N ALA A 228 29.85 5.52 -10.78
CA ALA A 228 31.07 6.29 -10.63
C ALA A 228 31.43 6.59 -9.16
N SER A 229 30.44 6.68 -8.26
CA SER A 229 30.66 6.83 -6.82
C SER A 229 30.87 5.51 -6.06
N GLY A 230 30.83 4.37 -6.76
CA GLY A 230 31.00 3.04 -6.17
C GLY A 230 29.73 2.43 -5.57
N PHE A 231 28.54 2.96 -5.90
CA PHE A 231 27.27 2.40 -5.46
C PHE A 231 26.93 1.13 -6.26
N ASP A 232 27.01 -0.04 -5.62
CA ASP A 232 26.71 -1.33 -6.25
C ASP A 232 25.25 -1.74 -6.04
N GLN A 233 24.40 -1.38 -7.00
CA GLN A 233 22.98 -1.72 -6.98
C GLN A 233 22.72 -3.23 -7.15
N GLN A 234 23.56 -3.96 -7.89
CA GLN A 234 23.38 -5.40 -8.09
C GLN A 234 23.69 -6.17 -6.80
N ALA A 235 24.75 -5.79 -6.09
CA ALA A 235 25.06 -6.34 -4.78
C ALA A 235 23.97 -6.03 -3.75
N LEU A 236 23.40 -4.81 -3.78
CA LEU A 236 22.27 -4.43 -2.93
C LEU A 236 21.04 -5.32 -3.19
N ASP A 237 20.66 -5.52 -4.45
CA ASP A 237 19.56 -6.40 -4.85
C ASP A 237 19.82 -7.87 -4.45
N ALA A 238 21.06 -8.34 -4.54
CA ALA A 238 21.45 -9.69 -4.13
C ALA A 238 21.37 -9.86 -2.60
N ALA A 239 21.86 -8.88 -1.83
CA ALA A 239 21.79 -8.88 -0.38
C ALA A 239 20.33 -8.89 0.11
N ALA A 240 19.46 -8.10 -0.53
CA ALA A 240 18.04 -8.09 -0.21
C ALA A 240 17.35 -9.42 -0.54
N ARG A 241 17.64 -10.05 -1.68
CA ARG A 241 17.11 -11.39 -2.01
C ARG A 241 17.45 -12.42 -0.94
N LEU A 242 18.72 -12.46 -0.51
CA LEU A 242 19.16 -13.34 0.56
C LEU A 242 18.48 -13.01 1.89
N GLY A 243 18.33 -11.72 2.18
CA GLY A 243 17.69 -11.22 3.39
C GLY A 243 16.22 -11.65 3.50
N PHE A 244 15.43 -11.44 2.46
CA PHE A 244 14.04 -11.88 2.40
C PHE A 244 13.93 -13.41 2.50
N ALA A 245 14.79 -14.16 1.81
CA ALA A 245 14.78 -15.62 1.84
C ALA A 245 15.18 -16.23 3.20
N ASN A 246 15.74 -15.45 4.12
CA ASN A 246 16.20 -15.93 5.42
C ASN A 246 15.04 -16.19 6.41
N GLY A 247 13.85 -15.63 6.19
CA GLY A 247 12.67 -15.82 7.04
C GLY A 247 11.49 -16.43 6.29
N ALA A 248 10.63 -17.13 7.03
CA ALA A 248 9.39 -17.67 6.47
C ALA A 248 8.24 -16.65 6.46
N PHE A 249 8.33 -15.63 7.31
CA PHE A 249 7.34 -14.55 7.44
C PHE A 249 8.08 -13.21 7.60
N GLU A 250 7.55 -12.15 6.98
CA GLU A 250 8.08 -10.78 7.12
C GLU A 250 7.49 -10.04 8.34
N ASP A 251 6.25 -10.36 8.74
CA ASP A 251 5.52 -9.56 9.73
C ASP A 251 6.05 -9.83 11.16
N SER A 252 6.32 -8.75 11.90
CA SER A 252 6.67 -8.80 13.32
C SER A 252 5.44 -8.75 14.22
N GLU A 253 5.61 -9.08 15.50
CA GLU A 253 4.52 -9.03 16.49
C GLU A 253 3.97 -7.60 16.68
N ASP A 254 4.83 -6.58 16.49
CA ASP A 254 4.50 -5.17 16.66
C ASP A 254 3.53 -4.62 15.60
N GLU A 255 3.32 -5.36 14.51
CA GLU A 255 2.41 -4.98 13.42
C GLU A 255 1.03 -5.63 13.53
N GLY A 256 0.84 -6.51 14.53
CA GLY A 256 -0.36 -7.35 14.70
C GLY A 256 -1.66 -6.56 14.75
N ASP A 257 -1.75 -5.52 15.57
CA ASP A 257 -2.98 -4.73 15.74
C ASP A 257 -3.41 -4.03 14.45
N ALA A 258 -2.44 -3.47 13.71
CA ALA A 258 -2.71 -2.81 12.43
C ALA A 258 -3.14 -3.82 11.35
N ILE A 259 -2.59 -5.04 11.39
CA ILE A 259 -2.99 -6.14 10.50
C ILE A 259 -4.41 -6.59 10.84
N VAL A 260 -4.76 -6.74 12.12
CA VAL A 260 -6.11 -7.13 12.56
C VAL A 260 -7.14 -6.10 12.08
N ASP A 261 -6.87 -4.81 12.30
CA ASP A 261 -7.74 -3.70 11.87
C ASP A 261 -7.98 -3.72 10.34
N GLU A 262 -6.99 -4.11 9.53
CA GLU A 262 -7.11 -4.16 8.06
C GLU A 262 -7.78 -5.47 7.57
N PHE A 263 -7.47 -6.62 8.18
CA PHE A 263 -7.91 -7.94 7.72
C PHE A 263 -9.29 -8.35 8.21
N PHE A 264 -9.70 -7.87 9.39
CA PHE A 264 -10.94 -8.27 10.04
C PHE A 264 -11.83 -7.06 10.37
N PRO A 265 -12.24 -6.27 9.35
CA PRO A 265 -13.26 -5.25 9.59
C PRO A 265 -14.53 -5.94 10.09
N GLU A 266 -15.03 -5.53 11.26
CA GLU A 266 -16.33 -6.02 11.72
C GLU A 266 -17.40 -5.70 10.66
N PRO A 267 -18.32 -6.64 10.37
CA PRO A 267 -19.42 -6.34 9.46
C PRO A 267 -20.23 -5.19 10.04
N ALA A 268 -20.34 -4.10 9.28
CA ALA A 268 -21.30 -3.06 9.56
C ALA A 268 -22.69 -3.72 9.50
N VAL A 269 -23.30 -3.91 10.67
CA VAL A 269 -24.71 -4.31 10.75
C VAL A 269 -25.47 -3.24 9.96
N ALA A 270 -26.11 -3.65 8.87
CA ALA A 270 -26.97 -2.81 8.07
C ALA A 270 -28.14 -2.38 8.96
N MET A 271 -28.01 -1.25 9.63
CA MET A 271 -29.12 -0.66 10.37
C MET A 271 -30.04 0.03 9.37
N THR A 272 -31.26 -0.48 9.36
CA THR A 272 -32.45 0.02 8.69
C THR A 272 -32.68 1.51 8.90
N LYS A 273 -33.22 2.16 7.86
CA LYS A 273 -33.54 3.58 7.75
C LYS A 273 -34.24 4.20 8.98
N ALA A 274 -33.83 5.46 9.27
CA ALA A 274 -34.62 6.64 9.65
C ALA A 274 -34.23 7.29 11.01
N PRO A 275 -34.55 8.58 11.25
CA PRO A 275 -34.66 9.72 10.33
C PRO A 275 -33.57 10.78 10.58
N THR A 276 -33.46 11.71 9.64
CA THR A 276 -32.60 12.90 9.62
C THR A 276 -32.69 13.71 10.92
N PRO A 277 -31.56 14.17 11.50
CA PRO A 277 -31.52 15.42 12.24
C PRO A 277 -30.97 16.53 11.36
N ALA A 278 -31.55 17.71 11.57
CA ALA A 278 -31.38 18.94 10.82
C ALA A 278 -29.93 19.44 10.75
N ASP A 279 -29.65 20.11 9.64
CA ASP A 279 -28.54 21.04 9.44
C ASP A 279 -28.43 22.05 10.60
N GLU A 280 -27.20 22.30 11.05
CA GLU A 280 -26.66 23.66 11.22
C GLU A 280 -25.12 23.65 11.20
N PRO A 281 -24.46 24.76 10.81
CA PRO A 281 -23.28 24.71 9.95
C PRO A 281 -21.97 24.93 10.73
N ILE A 282 -20.91 24.21 10.34
CA ILE A 282 -19.54 24.64 10.65
C ILE A 282 -18.86 24.97 9.32
N SER A 283 -18.74 26.28 9.11
CA SER A 283 -17.98 26.92 8.04
C SER A 283 -16.48 26.59 8.18
N ALA A 284 -15.99 25.78 7.25
CA ALA A 284 -14.63 25.86 6.76
C ALA A 284 -14.69 25.59 5.26
N SER A 285 -14.08 26.45 4.46
CA SER A 285 -14.04 26.37 2.99
C SER A 285 -13.29 25.12 2.53
N SER A 286 -13.91 23.95 2.68
CA SER A 286 -13.36 22.69 2.23
C SER A 286 -13.49 22.64 0.72
N ARG A 287 -12.34 22.64 0.04
CA ARG A 287 -12.29 22.26 -1.37
C ARG A 287 -13.00 20.91 -1.52
N PRO A 288 -13.90 20.74 -2.51
CA PRO A 288 -14.66 19.51 -2.66
C PRO A 288 -13.72 18.31 -2.81
N THR A 289 -14.04 17.22 -2.12
CA THR A 289 -13.22 16.01 -2.12
C THR A 289 -13.26 15.35 -3.51
N LEU A 290 -12.28 14.52 -3.86
CA LEU A 290 -12.29 13.86 -5.18
C LEU A 290 -13.48 12.90 -5.28
N SER A 291 -13.87 12.25 -4.17
CA SER A 291 -15.08 11.42 -4.14
C SER A 291 -16.33 12.26 -4.36
N THR A 292 -16.42 13.45 -3.76
CA THR A 292 -17.52 14.41 -4.00
C THR A 292 -17.55 14.84 -5.46
N LEU A 293 -16.43 15.32 -6.01
CA LEU A 293 -16.33 15.75 -7.41
C LEU A 293 -16.67 14.64 -8.41
N LEU A 294 -16.26 13.40 -8.12
CA LEU A 294 -16.58 12.26 -8.97
C LEU A 294 -18.06 11.86 -8.88
N ARG A 295 -18.69 11.96 -7.70
CA ARG A 295 -20.14 11.73 -7.52
C ARG A 295 -20.96 12.81 -8.21
N GLU A 296 -20.65 14.08 -7.98
CA GLU A 296 -21.31 15.23 -8.61
C GLU A 296 -21.28 15.14 -10.14
N ARG A 297 -20.12 14.80 -10.73
CA ARG A 297 -20.01 14.58 -12.19
C ARG A 297 -20.82 13.39 -12.70
N ALA A 298 -20.93 12.32 -11.91
CA ALA A 298 -21.72 11.15 -12.28
C ALA A 298 -23.23 11.45 -12.23
N GLU A 299 -23.67 12.15 -11.19
CA GLU A 299 -25.06 12.60 -11.01
C GLU A 299 -25.46 13.60 -12.11
N ALA A 300 -24.59 14.57 -12.41
CA ALA A 300 -24.82 15.52 -13.50
C ALA A 300 -24.98 14.86 -14.87
N ARG A 301 -24.24 13.76 -15.16
CA ARG A 301 -24.42 12.99 -16.41
C ARG A 301 -25.69 12.15 -16.43
N ASN A 302 -26.15 11.64 -15.29
CA ASN A 302 -27.40 10.87 -15.20
C ASN A 302 -28.65 11.76 -15.24
N GLN A 303 -28.52 13.06 -14.98
CA GLN A 303 -29.60 14.05 -15.08
C GLN A 303 -29.70 14.70 -16.46
N GLN A 304 -28.76 14.45 -17.38
CA GLN A 304 -28.89 14.88 -18.76
C GLN A 304 -29.85 13.94 -19.51
N PRO A 305 -30.97 14.44 -20.05
CA PRO A 305 -31.85 13.61 -20.86
C PRO A 305 -31.09 13.17 -22.12
N THR A 306 -31.09 11.87 -22.37
CA THR A 306 -30.69 11.30 -23.66
C THR A 306 -31.57 11.94 -24.74
N ILE A 307 -30.96 12.74 -25.61
CA ILE A 307 -31.59 13.25 -26.84
C ILE A 307 -31.68 12.11 -27.85
#